data_AF-A0A355U1B2-F1
#
_entry.id   AF-A0A355U1B2-F1
#
_cell.length_a   1.000
_cell.length_b   1.000
_cell.length_c   1.000
_cell.angle_alpha   90.00
_cell.angle_beta   90.00
_cell.angle_gamma   90.00
#
_symmetry.space_group_name_H-M   'P 1'
#
loop_
_entity.id
_entity.type
_entity.pdbx_description
1 polymer ?
#
loop_
_entity_poly.entity_id
_entity_poly.type
_entity_poly.pdbx_seq_one_letter_code
_entity_poly.pdbx_strand_id
1 'polypeptide(L)'
;MIKIEENKTRKKLRIAQCVLYLVEIFLCSFPYINGTASDGYFYSYSVFDVLSYMGGEFPDSAAGAALQQAIPYFFIFLIIPVVGFFFCLFDKYRNLKNIVSIICCLAGVVSILFIVSYLLSIGSLVALLLYIVICFLTTMSMFARITGDNDTQKK
;
A
#
# COMPACT_ATOMS: atom_id res chain seq x y z
N MET A 1 20.75 -2.32 -20.38
CA MET A 1 19.49 -1.66 -19.94
C MET A 1 19.65 -0.16 -20.10
N ILE A 2 18.89 0.44 -21.03
CA ILE A 2 19.04 1.85 -21.44
C ILE A 2 18.47 2.76 -20.34
N LYS A 3 19.30 3.67 -19.82
CA LYS A 3 18.88 4.77 -18.94
C LYS A 3 18.19 5.81 -19.84
N ILE A 4 16.89 5.95 -19.72
CA ILE A 4 16.13 6.98 -20.45
C ILE A 4 15.96 8.16 -19.50
N GLU A 5 16.35 9.36 -19.95
CA GLU A 5 16.17 10.57 -19.16
C GLU A 5 14.71 10.82 -18.81
N GLU A 6 14.46 11.39 -17.63
CA GLU A 6 13.10 11.56 -17.12
C GLU A 6 12.42 12.79 -17.76
N ASN A 7 11.33 12.58 -18.50
CA ASN A 7 10.50 13.66 -19.03
C ASN A 7 9.68 14.34 -17.91
N LYS A 8 9.28 15.61 -18.07
CA LYS A 8 8.49 16.42 -17.14
C LYS A 8 7.21 15.70 -16.68
N THR A 9 6.52 15.02 -17.58
CA THR A 9 5.31 14.23 -17.26
C THR A 9 5.65 13.01 -16.39
N ARG A 10 6.73 12.28 -16.69
CA ARG A 10 7.18 11.13 -15.89
C ARG A 10 7.61 11.54 -14.48
N LYS A 11 8.24 12.71 -14.34
CA LYS A 11 8.58 13.29 -13.03
C LYS A 11 7.34 13.57 -12.19
N LYS A 12 6.30 14.17 -12.78
CA LYS A 12 5.03 14.43 -12.07
C LYS A 12 4.35 13.13 -11.63
N LEU A 13 4.29 12.13 -12.49
CA LEU A 13 3.71 10.81 -12.16
C LEU A 13 4.47 10.11 -11.03
N ARG A 14 5.80 10.14 -11.06
CA ARG A 14 6.64 9.59 -9.98
C ARG A 14 6.38 10.29 -8.65
N ILE A 15 6.33 11.62 -8.64
CA ILE A 15 6.05 12.40 -7.41
C ILE A 15 4.65 12.06 -6.90
N ALA A 16 3.64 11.97 -7.77
CA ALA A 16 2.30 11.57 -7.38
C ALA A 16 2.28 10.19 -6.72
N GLN A 17 2.96 9.20 -7.31
CA GLN A 17 3.09 7.86 -6.70
C GLN A 17 3.79 7.90 -5.34
N CYS A 18 4.89 8.66 -5.19
CA CYS A 18 5.56 8.85 -3.91
C CYS A 18 4.62 9.41 -2.85
N VAL A 19 3.83 10.43 -3.19
CA VAL A 19 2.87 11.04 -2.25
C VAL A 19 1.80 10.04 -1.85
N LEU A 20 1.25 9.28 -2.80
CA LEU A 20 0.23 8.28 -2.50
C LEU A 20 0.77 7.17 -1.59
N TYR A 21 2.00 6.68 -1.81
CA TYR A 21 2.63 5.73 -0.88
C TYR A 21 2.90 6.31 0.51
N LEU A 22 3.21 7.61 0.63
CA LEU A 22 3.28 8.26 1.95
C LEU A 22 1.92 8.31 2.64
N VAL A 23 0.84 8.55 1.88
CA VAL A 23 -0.52 8.52 2.42
C VAL A 23 -0.89 7.10 2.88
N GLU A 24 -0.50 6.05 2.14
CA GLU A 24 -0.67 4.65 2.58
C GLU A 24 0.00 4.36 3.93
N ILE A 25 1.24 4.83 4.11
CA ILE A 25 1.94 4.70 5.41
C ILE A 25 1.18 5.44 6.50
N PHE A 26 0.68 6.64 6.20
CA PHE A 26 -0.09 7.43 7.16
C PHE A 26 -1.41 6.76 7.56
N LEU A 27 -2.10 6.11 6.62
CA LEU A 27 -3.35 5.38 6.87
C LEU A 27 -3.18 4.20 7.83
N CYS A 28 -1.97 3.69 8.03
CA CYS A 28 -1.71 2.68 9.07
C CYS A 28 -1.99 3.20 10.50
N SER A 29 -2.06 4.52 10.69
CA SER A 29 -2.45 5.16 11.96
C SER A 29 -3.96 5.34 12.11
N PHE A 30 -4.73 5.13 11.05
CA PHE A 30 -6.19 5.24 11.07
C PHE A 30 -6.81 3.91 11.46
N PRO A 31 -8.08 3.91 11.92
CA PRO A 31 -8.92 2.72 12.01
C PRO A 31 -8.76 1.82 10.79
N TYR A 32 -8.11 0.67 10.99
CA TYR A 32 -7.77 -0.27 9.93
C TYR A 32 -8.62 -1.54 10.02
N ILE A 33 -8.94 -1.95 11.25
CA ILE A 33 -9.88 -3.03 11.53
C ILE A 33 -10.99 -2.54 12.45
N ASN A 34 -12.23 -3.00 12.21
CA ASN A 34 -13.38 -2.75 13.06
C ASN A 34 -14.09 -4.08 13.35
N GLY A 35 -14.62 -4.21 14.57
CA GLY A 35 -15.48 -5.33 14.91
C GLY A 35 -16.34 -5.02 16.12
N THR A 36 -17.13 -6.02 16.50
CA THR A 36 -17.97 -5.96 17.70
C THR A 36 -17.45 -7.02 18.67
N ALA A 37 -17.18 -6.59 19.89
CA ALA A 37 -16.73 -7.43 20.97
C ALA A 37 -17.89 -8.29 21.51
N SER A 38 -17.53 -9.31 22.28
CA SER A 38 -18.49 -10.26 22.87
C SER A 38 -19.50 -9.62 23.83
N ASP A 39 -19.16 -8.46 24.37
CA ASP A 39 -19.96 -7.62 25.27
C ASP A 39 -20.79 -6.55 24.54
N GLY A 40 -20.76 -6.53 23.21
CA GLY A 40 -21.53 -5.61 22.37
C GLY A 40 -20.87 -4.26 22.13
N TYR A 41 -19.67 -4.00 22.67
CA TYR A 41 -18.93 -2.78 22.36
C TYR A 41 -18.24 -2.87 21.00
N PHE A 42 -18.21 -1.75 20.26
CA PHE A 42 -17.47 -1.66 19.02
C PHE A 42 -16.01 -1.37 19.31
N TYR A 43 -15.11 -2.16 18.73
CA TYR A 43 -13.69 -1.88 18.74
C TYR A 43 -13.22 -1.43 17.34
N SER A 44 -12.23 -0.56 17.35
CA SER A 44 -11.60 -0.04 16.15
C SER A 44 -10.11 0.10 16.42
N TYR A 45 -9.29 -0.63 15.66
CA TYR A 45 -7.85 -0.62 15.86
C TYR A 45 -7.14 -0.18 14.59
N SER A 46 -6.13 0.66 14.76
CA SER A 46 -5.15 0.94 13.72
C SER A 46 -4.15 -0.21 13.56
N VAL A 47 -3.35 -0.17 12.50
CA VAL A 47 -2.25 -1.15 12.32
C VAL A 47 -1.27 -1.08 13.48
N PHE A 48 -0.98 0.13 13.96
CA PHE A 48 -0.07 0.33 15.09
C PHE A 48 -0.65 -0.17 16.41
N ASP A 49 -1.95 0.00 16.65
CA ASP A 49 -2.61 -0.54 17.84
C ASP A 49 -2.49 -2.07 17.86
N VAL A 50 -2.79 -2.74 16.74
CA VAL A 50 -2.67 -4.20 16.63
C VAL A 50 -1.23 -4.66 16.88
N LEU A 51 -0.24 -3.97 16.31
CA LEU A 51 1.17 -4.29 16.52
C LEU A 51 1.65 -4.01 17.95
N SER A 52 1.01 -3.09 18.68
CA SER A 52 1.37 -2.81 20.08
C SER A 52 1.06 -3.98 21.03
N TYR A 53 0.12 -4.86 20.66
CA TYR A 53 -0.19 -6.09 21.40
C TYR A 53 0.81 -7.23 21.13
N MET A 54 1.84 -7.00 20.30
CA MET A 54 2.87 -8.01 20.04
C MET A 54 3.65 -8.34 21.33
N GLY A 55 3.44 -9.55 21.85
CA GLY A 55 4.01 -9.99 23.13
C GLY A 55 3.11 -9.76 24.36
N GLY A 56 1.91 -9.21 24.17
CA GLY A 56 0.83 -9.16 25.15
C GLY A 56 -0.37 -10.01 24.74
N GLU A 57 -1.50 -9.83 25.43
CA GLU A 57 -2.76 -10.52 25.12
C GLU A 57 -3.81 -9.50 24.67
N PHE A 58 -4.53 -9.81 23.59
CA PHE A 58 -5.73 -9.05 23.23
C PHE A 58 -6.80 -9.18 24.32
N PRO A 59 -7.49 -8.09 24.69
CA PRO A 59 -8.45 -8.08 25.79
C PRO A 59 -9.74 -8.88 25.54
N ASP A 60 -10.01 -9.35 24.32
CA ASP A 60 -11.29 -9.96 23.94
C ASP A 60 -11.10 -11.40 23.43
N SER A 61 -11.73 -12.38 24.06
CA SER A 61 -11.31 -13.80 24.01
C SER A 61 -11.71 -14.57 22.75
N ALA A 62 -12.69 -14.10 21.97
CA ALA A 62 -13.14 -14.78 20.75
C ALA A 62 -12.54 -14.18 19.46
N ALA A 63 -12.57 -12.85 19.32
CA ALA A 63 -11.97 -12.15 18.17
C ALA A 63 -10.47 -11.91 18.36
N GLY A 64 -10.03 -11.74 19.61
CA GLY A 64 -8.63 -11.49 19.95
C GLY A 64 -7.72 -12.68 19.69
N ALA A 65 -8.19 -13.93 19.78
CA ALA A 65 -7.36 -15.10 19.48
C ALA A 65 -6.97 -15.18 17.99
N ALA A 66 -7.91 -14.89 17.09
CA ALA A 66 -7.64 -14.81 15.65
C ALA A 66 -6.75 -13.61 15.31
N LEU A 67 -7.02 -12.45 15.93
CA LEU A 67 -6.23 -11.25 15.74
C LEU A 67 -4.80 -11.38 16.30
N GLN A 68 -4.63 -12.11 17.41
CA GLN A 68 -3.34 -12.41 18.04
C GLN A 68 -2.44 -13.21 17.09
N GLN A 69 -3.00 -14.23 16.42
CA GLN A 69 -2.26 -14.99 15.39
C GLN A 69 -1.97 -14.15 14.15
N ALA A 70 -2.81 -13.14 13.87
CA ALA A 70 -2.65 -12.27 12.73
C ALA A 70 -1.59 -11.16 12.95
N ILE A 71 -1.23 -10.80 14.20
CA ILE A 71 -0.32 -9.68 14.53
C ILE A 71 0.96 -9.66 13.67
N PRO A 72 1.72 -10.76 13.52
CA PRO A 72 2.97 -10.71 12.77
C PRO A 72 2.76 -10.32 11.30
N TYR A 73 1.59 -10.62 10.74
CA TYR A 73 1.26 -10.29 9.36
C TYR A 73 0.89 -8.80 9.20
N PHE A 74 0.53 -8.08 10.26
CA PHE A 74 0.22 -6.63 10.17
C PHE A 74 1.44 -5.77 9.81
N PHE A 75 2.66 -6.26 10.04
CA PHE A 75 3.88 -5.59 9.54
C PHE A 75 3.89 -5.44 8.02
N ILE A 76 3.17 -6.31 7.29
CA ILE A 76 3.09 -6.23 5.84
C ILE A 76 2.47 -4.91 5.36
N PHE A 77 1.53 -4.36 6.12
CA PHE A 77 0.88 -3.08 5.82
C PHE A 77 1.82 -1.89 5.96
N LEU A 78 2.90 -2.01 6.74
CA LEU A 78 3.96 -1.01 6.81
C LEU A 78 5.03 -1.24 5.74
N ILE A 79 5.45 -2.49 5.56
CA ILE A 79 6.55 -2.84 4.66
C ILE A 79 6.19 -2.54 3.20
N ILE A 80 5.00 -2.95 2.73
CA ILE A 80 4.58 -2.79 1.34
C ILE A 80 4.65 -1.33 0.88
N PRO A 81 3.99 -0.37 1.55
CA PRO A 81 3.99 1.01 1.08
C PRO A 81 5.34 1.71 1.31
N VAL A 82 6.12 1.31 2.32
CA VAL A 82 7.50 1.81 2.51
C VAL A 82 8.41 1.37 1.36
N VAL A 83 8.33 0.09 0.95
CA VAL A 83 9.08 -0.41 -0.20
C VAL A 83 8.64 0.30 -1.48
N GLY A 84 7.32 0.43 -1.71
CA GLY A 84 6.77 1.16 -2.84
C GLY A 84 7.28 2.61 -2.90
N PHE A 85 7.26 3.30 -1.76
CA PHE A 85 7.76 4.67 -1.62
C PHE A 85 9.24 4.79 -2.03
N PHE A 86 10.12 3.97 -1.45
CA PHE A 86 11.55 4.08 -1.72
C PHE A 86 11.93 3.75 -3.17
N PHE A 87 11.26 2.76 -3.78
CA PHE A 87 11.48 2.46 -5.20
C PHE A 87 10.97 3.58 -6.11
N CYS A 88 9.81 4.16 -5.81
CA CYS A 88 9.34 5.35 -6.51
C CYS A 88 10.30 6.55 -6.32
N LEU A 89 10.88 6.73 -5.13
CA LEU A 89 11.79 7.84 -4.85
C LEU A 89 13.13 7.70 -5.58
N PHE A 90 13.78 6.54 -5.46
CA PHE A 90 15.16 6.34 -5.93
C PHE A 90 15.26 5.92 -7.40
N ASP A 91 14.30 5.18 -7.95
CA ASP A 91 14.38 4.74 -9.35
C ASP A 91 13.82 5.79 -10.32
N LYS A 92 14.70 6.73 -10.68
CA LYS A 92 14.38 7.82 -11.60
C LYS A 92 14.39 7.39 -13.08
N TYR A 93 15.29 6.47 -13.46
CA TYR A 93 15.63 6.22 -14.86
C TYR A 93 15.19 4.84 -15.40
N ARG A 94 14.97 3.85 -14.52
CA ARG A 94 14.59 2.49 -14.93
C ARG A 94 13.07 2.32 -14.85
N ASN A 95 12.60 1.17 -15.34
CA ASN A 95 11.20 0.73 -15.19
C ASN A 95 10.97 -0.04 -13.90
N LEU A 96 11.99 -0.15 -13.03
CA LEU A 96 11.93 -1.00 -11.85
C LEU A 96 10.92 -0.45 -10.85
N LYS A 97 10.83 0.88 -10.67
CA LYS A 97 9.77 1.53 -9.88
C LYS A 97 8.37 1.09 -10.30
N ASN A 98 8.11 0.96 -11.60
CA ASN A 98 6.78 0.65 -12.09
C ASN A 98 6.44 -0.84 -11.88
N ILE A 99 7.42 -1.73 -12.07
CA ILE A 99 7.25 -3.16 -11.78
C ILE A 99 7.03 -3.37 -10.28
N VAL A 100 7.90 -2.79 -9.45
CA VAL A 100 7.78 -2.89 -7.99
C VAL A 100 6.48 -2.27 -7.50
N SER A 101 6.07 -1.13 -8.06
CA SER A 101 4.80 -0.49 -7.70
C SER A 101 3.60 -1.38 -8.01
N ILE A 102 3.56 -2.05 -9.18
CA ILE A 102 2.47 -3.02 -9.48
C ILE A 102 2.47 -4.17 -8.47
N ILE A 103 3.64 -4.70 -8.11
CA ILE A 103 3.77 -5.77 -7.13
C ILE A 103 3.31 -5.31 -5.75
N CYS A 104 3.70 -4.10 -5.31
CA CYS A 104 3.24 -3.50 -4.06
C CYS A 104 1.73 -3.28 -4.05
N CYS A 105 1.14 -2.79 -5.14
CA CYS A 105 -0.31 -2.66 -5.27
C CYS A 105 -1.03 -4.00 -5.16
N LEU A 106 -0.57 -5.02 -5.88
CA LEU A 106 -1.17 -6.35 -5.83
C LEU A 106 -1.04 -6.96 -4.45
N ALA A 107 0.16 -6.92 -3.86
CA ALA A 107 0.41 -7.42 -2.51
C ALA A 107 -0.45 -6.68 -1.49
N GLY A 108 -0.54 -5.35 -1.56
CA GLY A 108 -1.33 -4.54 -0.64
C GLY A 108 -2.81 -4.90 -0.66
N VAL A 109 -3.40 -5.00 -1.87
CA VAL A 109 -4.80 -5.42 -2.04
C VAL A 109 -5.01 -6.83 -1.48
N VAL A 110 -4.17 -7.80 -1.84
CA VAL A 110 -4.27 -9.18 -1.35
C VAL A 110 -4.14 -9.24 0.17
N SER A 111 -3.16 -8.53 0.75
CA SER A 111 -2.96 -8.48 2.20
C SER A 111 -4.19 -7.94 2.92
N ILE A 112 -4.80 -6.85 2.42
CA ILE A 112 -6.00 -6.29 3.06
C ILE A 112 -7.17 -7.29 2.98
N LEU A 113 -7.39 -7.90 1.81
CA LEU A 113 -8.51 -8.83 1.62
C LEU A 113 -8.38 -10.12 2.47
N PHE A 114 -7.16 -10.63 2.67
CA PHE A 114 -6.94 -11.87 3.40
C PHE A 114 -6.75 -11.68 4.91
N ILE A 115 -6.10 -10.60 5.35
CA ILE A 115 -5.78 -10.38 6.77
C ILE A 115 -6.88 -9.57 7.46
N VAL A 116 -7.43 -8.55 6.81
CA VAL A 116 -8.51 -7.72 7.37
C VAL A 116 -9.88 -8.28 7.00
N SER A 117 -10.07 -8.69 5.74
CA SER A 117 -11.25 -9.40 5.26
C SER A 117 -12.58 -8.71 5.60
N TYR A 118 -13.46 -9.31 6.41
CA TYR A 118 -14.77 -8.75 6.78
C TYR A 118 -14.70 -7.67 7.87
N LEU A 119 -13.53 -7.49 8.51
CA LEU A 119 -13.29 -6.49 9.55
C LEU A 119 -12.85 -5.13 8.98
N LEU A 120 -13.11 -4.87 7.69
CA LEU A 120 -12.68 -3.64 7.02
C LEU A 120 -13.20 -2.39 7.73
N SER A 121 -12.26 -1.53 8.11
CA SER A 121 -12.54 -0.18 8.57
C SER A 121 -12.30 0.86 7.48
N ILE A 122 -12.67 2.11 7.74
CA ILE A 122 -12.53 3.21 6.80
C ILE A 122 -11.08 3.41 6.33
N GLY A 123 -10.09 3.24 7.21
CA GLY A 123 -8.67 3.37 6.85
C GLY A 123 -8.24 2.30 5.85
N SER A 124 -8.64 1.05 6.07
CA SER A 124 -8.35 -0.07 5.15
C SER A 124 -9.09 0.04 3.81
N LEU A 125 -10.31 0.61 3.80
CA LEU A 125 -11.06 0.89 2.57
C LEU A 125 -10.39 1.97 1.74
N VAL A 126 -9.95 3.06 2.39
CA VAL A 126 -9.23 4.13 1.71
C VAL A 126 -7.88 3.60 1.20
N ALA A 127 -7.16 2.79 1.98
CA ALA A 127 -5.93 2.14 1.52
C ALA A 127 -6.17 1.25 0.28
N LEU A 128 -7.22 0.43 0.26
CA LEU A 128 -7.60 -0.34 -0.94
C LEU A 128 -7.80 0.54 -2.17
N LEU A 129 -8.52 1.65 -2.02
CA LEU A 129 -8.75 2.59 -3.11
C LEU A 129 -7.44 3.25 -3.57
N LEU A 130 -6.57 3.62 -2.64
CA LEU A 130 -5.27 4.20 -2.96
C LEU A 130 -4.38 3.22 -3.72
N TYR A 131 -4.30 1.94 -3.33
CA TYR A 131 -3.59 0.93 -4.11
C TYR A 131 -4.11 0.80 -5.54
N ILE A 132 -5.43 0.90 -5.77
CA ILE A 132 -6.03 0.90 -7.11
C ILE A 132 -5.59 2.15 -7.89
N VAL A 133 -5.64 3.33 -7.27
CA VAL A 133 -5.21 4.60 -7.90
C VAL A 133 -3.72 4.56 -8.25
N ILE A 134 -2.87 4.07 -7.34
CA ILE A 134 -1.43 3.91 -7.58
C ILE A 134 -1.20 2.94 -8.76
N CYS A 135 -1.94 1.84 -8.84
CA CYS A 135 -1.85 0.89 -9.95
C CYS A 135 -2.22 1.56 -11.29
N PHE A 136 -3.28 2.36 -11.31
CA PHE A 136 -3.69 3.12 -12.50
C PHE A 136 -2.60 4.11 -12.95
N LEU A 137 -2.06 4.91 -12.02
CA LEU A 137 -0.97 5.85 -12.32
C LEU A 137 0.30 5.13 -12.78
N THR A 138 0.57 3.95 -12.22
CA THR A 138 1.72 3.13 -12.63
C THR A 138 1.57 2.66 -14.06
N THR A 139 0.37 2.18 -14.43
CA THR A 139 0.04 1.79 -15.80
C THR A 139 0.19 2.98 -16.77
N MET A 140 -0.35 4.15 -16.43
CA MET A 140 -0.16 5.37 -17.23
C MET A 140 1.32 5.73 -17.41
N SER A 141 2.12 5.59 -16.35
CA SER A 141 3.56 5.90 -16.41
C SER A 141 4.33 4.95 -17.33
N MET A 142 3.91 3.67 -17.43
CA MET A 142 4.46 2.71 -18.39
C MET A 142 4.07 3.08 -19.83
N PHE A 143 2.79 3.38 -20.08
CA PHE A 143 2.32 3.81 -21.41
C PHE A 143 3.01 5.10 -21.90
N ALA A 144 3.18 6.08 -21.01
CA ALA A 144 3.89 7.32 -21.30
C ALA A 144 5.39 7.11 -21.65
N ARG A 145 5.98 5.99 -21.22
CA ARG A 145 7.34 5.62 -21.61
C ARG A 145 7.38 4.98 -22.98
N ILE A 146 6.47 4.04 -23.25
CA ILE A 146 6.38 3.32 -24.55
C ILE A 146 6.13 4.33 -25.69
N THR A 147 5.17 5.23 -25.50
CA THR A 147 4.87 6.28 -26.48
C THR A 147 6.03 7.26 -26.70
N GLY A 148 6.73 7.65 -25.63
CA GLY A 148 7.91 8.50 -25.74
C GLY A 148 9.11 7.86 -26.46
N ASP A 149 9.32 6.55 -26.32
CA ASP A 149 10.35 5.82 -27.07
C ASP A 149 10.04 5.81 -28.58
N ASN A 150 8.76 5.61 -28.93
CA ASN A 150 8.32 5.58 -30.33
C ASN A 150 8.53 6.92 -31.07
N ASP A 151 8.33 8.04 -30.38
CA ASP A 151 8.57 9.38 -30.96
C ASP A 151 10.06 9.69 -31.11
N THR A 152 10.92 9.10 -30.26
CA THR A 152 12.38 9.29 -30.32
C THR A 152 13.01 8.46 -31.44
N GLN A 153 12.44 7.31 -31.79
CA GLN A 153 12.88 6.49 -32.92
C GLN A 153 12.43 7.00 -34.29
N LYS A 154 11.45 7.92 -34.34
CA LYS A 154 10.94 8.54 -35.59
C LYS A 154 11.69 9.81 -36.00
N LYS A 155 12.66 10.27 -35.21
CA LYS A 155 13.55 11.41 -35.51
C LYS A 155 14.95 10.91 -35.79
#